data_AF-A0A8J6IUM5-F1
#
_entry.id   AF-A0A8J6IUM5-F1
#
_cell.length_a   1.000
_cell.length_b   1.000
_cell.length_c   1.000
_cell.angle_alpha   90.00
_cell.angle_beta   90.00
_cell.angle_gamma   90.00
#
_symmetry.space_group_name_H-M   'P 1'
#
loop_
_entity.id
_entity.type
_entity.pdbx_description
1 polymer ?
#
loop_
_entity_poly.entity_id
_entity_poly.type
_entity_poly.pdbx_seq_one_letter_code
_entity_poly.pdbx_strand_id
1 'polypeptide(L)'
;MADVMPKISDIKNLKDLSKVIVLPLLCACYLLQSDFNIHVGDFLFMVSKNATLNIQITQVVIVFTCKALWAAIISISAYLAVIYANIFIHRLILPTIVLLLLTLGFSGIFSPEKIPLLLNLGSVWFYASFVVAFFLLAMQDEIDNVGLI
;
A
#
# COMPACT_ATOMS: atom_id res chain seq x y z
N MET A 1 33.81 -7.11 8.28
CA MET A 1 32.53 -7.83 8.42
C MET A 1 31.87 -7.42 9.73
N ALA A 2 31.52 -6.15 9.85
CA ALA A 2 30.81 -5.60 11.01
C ALA A 2 29.70 -4.70 10.44
N ASP A 3 28.55 -4.69 11.14
CA ASP A 3 27.37 -3.87 10.85
C ASP A 3 26.47 -4.29 9.69
N VAL A 4 25.99 -5.54 9.71
CA VAL A 4 24.70 -5.92 9.09
C VAL A 4 23.65 -6.11 10.18
N MET A 5 23.69 -5.24 11.19
CA MET A 5 22.58 -5.10 12.14
C MET A 5 21.94 -3.76 11.80
N PRO A 6 20.74 -3.71 11.22
CA PRO A 6 20.07 -2.45 10.96
C PRO A 6 19.99 -1.71 12.29
N LYS A 7 20.57 -0.50 12.36
CA LYS A 7 20.56 0.24 13.61
C LYS A 7 19.10 0.46 13.97
N ILE A 8 18.74 0.30 15.25
CA ILE A 8 17.35 0.49 15.70
C ILE A 8 16.83 1.90 15.31
N SER A 9 17.72 2.88 15.16
CA SER A 9 17.45 4.20 14.58
C SER A 9 16.84 4.14 13.17
N ASP A 10 17.33 3.22 12.34
CA ASP A 10 16.90 3.06 10.95
C ASP A 10 15.48 2.50 10.91
N ILE A 11 15.13 1.59 11.82
CA ILE A 11 13.76 1.05 11.95
C ILE A 11 12.78 2.16 12.36
N LYS A 12 13.16 3.01 13.33
CA LYS A 12 12.31 4.14 13.75
C LYS A 12 12.12 5.14 12.60
N ASN A 13 13.20 5.49 11.90
CA ASN A 13 13.11 6.38 10.74
C ASN A 13 12.27 5.78 9.60
N LEU A 14 12.35 4.46 9.37
CA LEU A 14 11.52 3.75 8.39
C LEU A 14 10.04 3.74 8.80
N LYS A 15 9.75 3.52 10.08
CA LYS A 15 8.40 3.64 10.65
C LYS A 15 7.84 5.05 10.43
N ASP A 16 8.58 6.10 10.78
CA ASP A 16 8.13 7.47 10.62
C ASP A 16 7.93 7.87 9.16
N LEU A 17 8.86 7.46 8.27
CA LEU A 17 8.72 7.66 6.83
C LEU A 17 7.47 6.96 6.30
N SER A 18 7.23 5.73 6.72
CA SER A 18 6.09 4.92 6.26
C SER A 18 4.73 5.58 6.57
N LYS A 19 4.58 6.30 7.69
CA LYS A 19 3.36 7.04 8.03
C LYS A 19 3.00 8.10 6.98
N VAL A 20 4.00 8.70 6.35
CA VAL A 20 3.80 9.75 5.34
C VAL A 20 3.60 9.13 3.95
N ILE A 21 4.37 8.10 3.61
CA ILE A 21 4.41 7.58 2.24
C ILE A 21 3.42 6.45 1.96
N VAL A 22 2.84 5.79 2.98
CA VAL A 22 1.99 4.60 2.78
C VAL A 22 0.79 4.90 1.89
N LEU A 23 0.09 6.00 2.14
CA LEU A 23 -1.12 6.35 1.40
C LEU A 23 -0.81 6.77 -0.05
N PRO A 24 0.13 7.70 -0.31
CA PRO A 24 0.56 8.00 -1.68
C PRO A 24 1.04 6.76 -2.44
N LEU A 25 1.75 5.85 -1.78
CA LEU A 25 2.27 4.64 -2.39
C LEU A 25 1.16 3.65 -2.77
N LEU A 26 0.18 3.43 -1.89
CA LEU A 26 -0.98 2.60 -2.20
C LEU A 26 -1.82 3.16 -3.36
N CYS A 27 -2.01 4.48 -3.39
CA CYS A 27 -2.64 5.15 -4.52
C CYS A 27 -1.86 4.94 -5.82
N ALA A 28 -0.53 5.08 -5.78
CA ALA A 28 0.33 4.84 -6.94
C ALA A 28 0.26 3.37 -7.41
N CYS A 29 0.27 2.40 -6.50
CA CYS A 29 0.12 0.98 -6.82
C CYS A 29 -1.19 0.70 -7.56
N TYR A 30 -2.30 1.27 -7.06
CA TYR A 30 -3.62 1.08 -7.67
C TYR A 30 -3.73 1.73 -9.05
N LEU A 31 -3.14 2.92 -9.22
CA LEU A 31 -3.07 3.61 -10.51
C LEU A 31 -2.27 2.81 -11.54
N LEU A 32 -1.09 2.32 -11.16
CA LEU A 32 -0.22 1.54 -12.03
C LEU A 32 -0.86 0.19 -12.40
N GLN A 33 -1.49 -0.50 -11.45
CA GLN A 33 -2.16 -1.78 -11.72
C GLN A 33 -3.36 -1.64 -12.67
N SER A 34 -3.99 -0.46 -12.71
CA SER A 34 -5.18 -0.22 -13.54
C SER A 34 -4.88 0.56 -14.84
N ASP A 35 -3.61 0.76 -15.18
CA ASP A 35 -3.17 1.44 -16.42
C ASP A 35 -3.86 2.79 -16.68
N PHE A 36 -4.19 3.55 -15.61
CA PHE A 36 -4.97 4.80 -15.71
C PHE A 36 -6.32 4.65 -16.42
N ASN A 37 -6.98 3.50 -16.23
CA ASN A 37 -8.31 3.24 -16.79
C ASN A 37 -9.36 3.20 -15.67
N ILE A 38 -10.49 3.90 -15.88
CA ILE A 38 -11.66 3.79 -15.01
C ILE A 38 -12.70 2.94 -15.72
N HIS A 39 -13.09 1.83 -15.10
CA HIS A 39 -14.24 1.04 -15.49
C HIS A 39 -15.41 1.35 -14.54
N VAL A 40 -16.52 1.85 -15.08
CA VAL A 40 -17.79 2.02 -14.36
C VAL A 40 -18.86 1.22 -15.12
N GLY A 41 -19.05 -0.05 -14.72
CA GLY A 41 -19.89 -0.97 -15.49
C GLY A 41 -19.33 -1.15 -16.91
N ASP A 42 -20.16 -0.87 -17.92
CA ASP A 42 -19.76 -0.93 -19.34
C ASP A 42 -19.01 0.31 -19.83
N PHE A 43 -18.93 1.38 -19.02
CA PHE A 43 -18.24 2.60 -19.40
C PHE A 43 -16.75 2.50 -19.08
N LEU A 44 -15.94 2.60 -20.13
CA LEU A 44 -14.49 2.64 -20.03
C LEU A 44 -14.01 4.07 -20.28
N PHE A 45 -13.59 4.75 -19.22
CA PHE A 45 -12.88 6.02 -19.30
C PHE A 45 -11.37 5.75 -19.43
N MET A 46 -10.90 5.84 -20.67
CA MET A 46 -9.49 5.73 -21.07
C MET A 46 -8.96 7.10 -21.48
N VAL A 47 -7.68 7.35 -21.20
CA VAL A 47 -6.98 8.52 -21.76
C VAL A 47 -6.82 8.32 -23.26
N SER A 48 -7.56 9.08 -24.06
CA SER A 48 -7.56 8.92 -25.52
C SER A 48 -6.29 9.54 -26.12
N LYS A 49 -5.41 8.71 -26.67
CA LYS A 49 -4.17 9.15 -27.34
C LYS A 49 -4.41 10.07 -28.55
N ASN A 50 -5.63 10.07 -29.10
CA ASN A 50 -6.01 10.89 -30.26
C ASN A 50 -6.72 12.20 -29.88
N ALA A 51 -6.95 12.45 -28.59
CA ALA A 51 -7.56 13.71 -28.13
C ALA A 51 -6.55 14.86 -28.14
N THR A 52 -7.05 16.10 -28.12
CA THR A 52 -6.18 17.28 -27.98
C THR A 52 -5.48 17.26 -26.62
N LEU A 53 -4.29 17.85 -26.54
CA LEU A 53 -3.44 17.85 -25.34
C LEU A 53 -4.20 18.33 -24.08
N ASN A 54 -5.05 19.35 -24.21
CA ASN A 54 -5.88 19.86 -23.11
C ASN A 54 -6.92 18.83 -22.62
N ILE A 55 -7.51 18.05 -23.54
CA ILE A 55 -8.46 16.99 -23.19
C ILE A 55 -7.72 15.82 -22.52
N GLN A 56 -6.53 15.45 -23.00
CA GLN A 56 -5.71 14.41 -22.38
C GLN A 56 -5.31 14.77 -20.95
N ILE A 57 -4.87 16.02 -20.72
CA ILE A 57 -4.53 16.51 -19.37
C ILE A 57 -5.75 16.42 -18.45
N THR A 58 -6.90 16.88 -18.93
CA THR A 58 -8.16 16.84 -18.14
C THR A 58 -8.56 15.40 -17.81
N GLN A 59 -8.46 14.48 -18.78
CA GLN A 59 -8.75 13.05 -18.57
C GLN A 59 -7.81 12.44 -17.54
N VAL A 60 -6.50 12.70 -17.62
CA VAL A 60 -5.50 12.21 -16.66
C VAL A 60 -5.80 12.74 -15.25
N VAL A 61 -6.06 14.04 -15.11
CA VAL A 61 -6.35 14.66 -13.80
C VAL A 61 -7.61 14.07 -13.17
N ILE A 62 -8.68 13.89 -13.95
CA ILE A 62 -9.93 13.29 -13.47
C ILE A 62 -9.68 11.84 -13.04
N VAL A 63 -9.02 11.04 -13.91
CA VAL A 63 -8.73 9.63 -13.62
C VAL A 63 -7.89 9.50 -12.37
N PHE A 64 -6.81 10.27 -12.29
CA PHE A 64 -5.89 10.28 -11.16
C PHE A 64 -6.62 10.60 -9.86
N THR A 65 -7.42 11.68 -9.84
CA THR A 65 -8.12 12.13 -8.63
C THR A 65 -9.16 11.12 -8.17
N CYS A 66 -10.00 10.62 -9.09
CA CYS A 66 -11.02 9.62 -8.76
C CYS A 66 -10.41 8.32 -8.22
N LYS A 67 -9.36 7.80 -8.87
CA LYS A 67 -8.68 6.57 -8.45
C LYS A 67 -7.93 6.75 -7.15
N ALA A 68 -7.26 7.89 -6.95
CA ALA A 68 -6.57 8.20 -5.70
C ALA A 68 -7.55 8.31 -4.53
N LEU A 69 -8.69 8.99 -4.72
CA LEU A 69 -9.74 9.06 -3.70
C LEU A 69 -10.31 7.67 -3.39
N TRP A 70 -10.58 6.86 -4.40
CA TRP A 70 -11.07 5.50 -4.22
C TRP A 70 -10.07 4.62 -3.44
N ALA A 71 -8.80 4.65 -3.84
CA ALA A 71 -7.73 3.92 -3.15
C ALA A 71 -7.57 4.41 -1.70
N ALA A 72 -7.68 5.71 -1.46
CA ALA A 72 -7.60 6.28 -0.12
C ALA A 72 -8.75 5.82 0.77
N ILE A 73 -9.99 5.83 0.27
CA ILE A 73 -11.17 5.34 1.01
C ILE A 73 -10.98 3.86 1.38
N ILE A 74 -10.60 3.02 0.41
CA ILE A 74 -10.36 1.59 0.67
C ILE A 74 -9.24 1.40 1.69
N SER A 75 -8.14 2.15 1.58
CA SER A 75 -7.00 2.03 2.49
C SER A 75 -7.38 2.40 3.92
N ILE A 76 -8.15 3.48 4.10
CA ILE A 76 -8.65 3.91 5.42
C ILE A 76 -9.61 2.86 5.98
N SER A 77 -10.55 2.35 5.17
CA SER A 77 -11.48 1.30 5.60
C SER A 77 -10.75 0.02 6.00
N ALA A 78 -9.75 -0.41 5.23
CA ALA A 78 -8.92 -1.58 5.55
C ALA A 78 -8.14 -1.37 6.85
N TYR A 79 -7.55 -0.19 7.05
CA TYR A 79 -6.85 0.15 8.29
C TYR A 79 -7.78 0.10 9.51
N LEU A 80 -8.96 0.71 9.41
CA LEU A 80 -9.97 0.65 10.49
C LEU A 80 -10.41 -0.78 10.80
N ALA A 81 -10.60 -1.62 9.77
CA ALA A 81 -10.92 -3.03 9.95
C ALA A 81 -9.82 -3.79 10.70
N VAL A 82 -8.55 -3.52 10.39
CA VAL A 82 -7.40 -4.12 11.09
C VAL A 82 -7.34 -3.68 12.55
N ILE A 83 -7.52 -2.38 12.84
CA ILE A 83 -7.56 -1.89 14.23
C ILE A 83 -8.69 -2.56 15.00
N TYR A 84 -9.90 -2.57 14.43
CA TYR A 84 -11.06 -3.16 15.07
C TYR A 84 -10.84 -4.65 15.35
N ALA A 85 -10.35 -5.41 14.37
CA ALA A 85 -10.02 -6.83 14.55
C ALA A 85 -8.97 -7.03 15.66
N ASN A 86 -7.94 -6.18 15.72
CA ASN A 86 -6.89 -6.27 16.74
C ASN A 86 -7.41 -5.99 18.16
N ILE A 87 -8.39 -5.07 18.31
CA ILE A 87 -9.02 -4.77 19.60
C ILE A 87 -9.95 -5.92 20.04
N PHE A 88 -10.74 -6.49 19.14
CA PHE A 88 -11.82 -7.43 19.51
C PHE A 88 -11.37 -8.90 19.65
N ILE A 89 -10.46 -9.38 18.80
CA ILE A 89 -10.17 -10.83 18.70
C ILE A 89 -8.92 -11.20 19.53
N HIS A 90 -7.82 -10.43 19.42
CA HIS A 90 -6.65 -10.43 20.32
C HIS A 90 -5.51 -9.60 19.71
N ARG A 91 -4.56 -9.12 20.55
CA ARG A 91 -3.36 -8.34 20.14
C ARG A 91 -2.38 -9.07 19.20
N LEU A 92 -2.65 -10.33 18.83
CA LEU A 92 -1.80 -11.14 17.93
C LEU A 92 -2.12 -10.95 16.45
N ILE A 93 -3.24 -10.31 16.10
CA ILE A 93 -3.64 -10.13 14.70
C ILE A 93 -2.69 -9.20 13.97
N LEU A 94 -2.35 -8.06 14.57
CA LEU A 94 -1.48 -7.08 13.92
C LEU A 94 -0.08 -7.66 13.64
N PRO A 95 0.61 -8.32 14.60
CA PRO A 95 1.86 -9.05 14.32
C PRO A 95 1.74 -10.09 13.20
N THR A 96 0.62 -10.80 13.12
CA THR A 96 0.37 -11.81 12.08
C THR A 96 0.24 -11.14 10.70
N ILE A 97 -0.50 -10.04 10.60
CA ILE A 97 -0.65 -9.28 9.35
C ILE A 97 0.71 -8.72 8.90
N VAL A 98 1.49 -8.16 9.83
CA VAL A 98 2.85 -7.67 9.55
C VAL A 98 3.73 -8.80 9.04
N LEU A 99 3.71 -9.96 9.69
CA LEU A 99 4.48 -11.14 9.26
C LEU A 99 4.11 -11.54 7.82
N LEU A 100 2.81 -11.60 7.50
CA LEU A 100 2.33 -11.93 6.16
C LEU A 100 2.77 -10.90 5.12
N LEU A 101 2.68 -9.60 5.43
CA LEU A 101 3.08 -8.52 4.51
C LEU A 101 4.59 -8.48 4.25
N LEU A 102 5.40 -8.70 5.28
CA LEU A 102 6.86 -8.80 5.14
C LEU A 102 7.24 -10.04 4.33
N THR A 103 6.60 -11.17 4.61
CA THR A 103 6.82 -12.42 3.86
C THR A 103 6.44 -12.24 2.39
N LEU A 104 5.31 -11.59 2.11
CA LEU A 104 4.90 -11.25 0.75
C LEU A 104 5.94 -10.35 0.06
N GLY A 105 6.42 -9.32 0.76
CA GLY A 105 7.43 -8.40 0.24
C GLY A 105 8.73 -9.12 -0.12
N PHE A 106 9.23 -9.98 0.78
CA PHE A 106 10.43 -10.77 0.53
C PHE A 106 10.22 -11.78 -0.59
N SER A 107 9.05 -12.43 -0.64
CA SER A 107 8.74 -13.38 -1.71
C SER A 107 8.74 -12.72 -3.10
N GLY A 108 8.24 -11.49 -3.21
CA GLY A 108 8.23 -10.75 -4.46
C GLY A 108 9.61 -10.27 -4.91
N ILE A 109 10.47 -9.85 -3.97
CA ILE A 109 11.85 -9.43 -4.29
C ILE A 109 12.73 -10.62 -4.69
N PHE A 110 12.62 -11.74 -3.97
CA PHE A 110 13.54 -12.87 -4.15
C PHE A 110 13.05 -13.94 -5.12
N SER A 111 11.78 -13.88 -5.56
CA SER A 111 11.20 -14.92 -6.42
C SER A 111 10.42 -14.41 -7.65
N PRO A 112 10.82 -13.31 -8.31
CA PRO A 112 10.03 -12.71 -9.39
C PRO A 112 9.74 -13.66 -10.56
N GLU A 113 10.61 -14.65 -10.81
CA GLU A 113 10.53 -15.53 -11.98
C GLU A 113 9.88 -16.90 -11.73
N LYS A 114 9.59 -17.26 -10.46
CA LYS A 114 9.16 -18.63 -10.13
C LYS A 114 7.65 -18.81 -10.00
N ILE A 115 6.89 -17.72 -9.84
CA ILE A 115 5.45 -17.79 -9.57
C ILE A 115 4.71 -16.90 -10.60
N PRO A 116 3.97 -17.48 -11.56
CA PRO A 116 3.28 -16.73 -12.61
C PRO A 116 2.30 -15.68 -12.09
N LEU A 117 1.72 -15.92 -10.92
CA LEU A 117 0.77 -15.02 -10.26
C LEU A 117 1.45 -13.76 -9.70
N LEU A 118 2.75 -13.85 -9.34
CA LEU A 118 3.57 -12.72 -8.88
C LEU A 118 4.03 -11.84 -10.05
N LEU A 119 4.08 -12.35 -11.29
CA LEU A 119 4.39 -11.56 -12.48
C LEU A 119 3.28 -10.57 -12.85
N ASN A 120 2.03 -10.87 -12.49
CA ASN A 120 0.88 -10.02 -12.80
C ASN A 120 0.68 -8.88 -11.77
N LEU A 121 1.32 -9.00 -10.60
CA LEU A 121 1.43 -7.92 -9.63
C LEU A 121 2.68 -7.11 -9.98
N GLY A 122 2.51 -5.82 -10.29
CA GLY A 122 3.66 -4.94 -10.49
C GLY A 122 4.59 -4.94 -9.27
N SER A 123 5.90 -4.86 -9.50
CA SER A 123 6.92 -4.90 -8.43
C SER A 123 6.70 -3.88 -7.31
N VAL A 124 5.99 -2.80 -7.61
CA VAL A 124 5.57 -1.75 -6.68
C VAL A 124 4.69 -2.30 -5.55
N TRP A 125 3.89 -3.34 -5.77
CA TRP A 125 3.06 -3.96 -4.73
C TRP A 125 3.88 -4.67 -3.65
N PHE A 126 5.02 -5.26 -4.01
CA PHE A 126 5.92 -5.88 -3.03
C PHE A 126 6.64 -4.82 -2.20
N TYR A 127 7.00 -3.70 -2.81
CA TYR A 127 7.51 -2.56 -2.06
C TYR A 127 6.44 -1.97 -1.13
N ALA A 128 5.20 -1.84 -1.62
CA ALA A 128 4.08 -1.37 -0.81
C ALA A 128 3.79 -2.29 0.38
N SER A 129 3.94 -3.61 0.25
CA SER A 129 3.73 -4.52 1.38
C SER A 129 4.73 -4.27 2.52
N PHE A 130 5.99 -3.96 2.23
CA PHE A 130 6.96 -3.53 3.26
C PHE A 130 6.54 -2.22 3.91
N VAL A 131 6.18 -1.22 3.11
CA VAL A 131 5.79 0.10 3.63
C VAL A 131 4.53 0.00 4.49
N VAL A 132 3.54 -0.79 4.09
CA VAL A 132 2.34 -1.05 4.90
C VAL A 132 2.68 -1.81 6.18
N ALA A 133 3.59 -2.79 6.12
CA ALA A 133 4.04 -3.51 7.31
C ALA A 133 4.72 -2.58 8.32
N PHE A 134 5.63 -1.71 7.87
CA PHE A 134 6.28 -0.73 8.73
C PHE A 134 5.30 0.30 9.28
N PHE A 135 4.31 0.71 8.46
CA PHE A 135 3.24 1.59 8.91
C PHE A 135 2.42 0.94 10.03
N LEU A 136 1.99 -0.30 9.86
CA LEU A 136 1.24 -1.03 10.88
C LEU A 136 2.05 -1.22 12.16
N LEU A 137 3.35 -1.52 12.06
CA LEU A 137 4.25 -1.57 13.21
C LEU A 137 4.42 -0.21 13.89
N ALA A 138 4.35 0.89 13.16
CA ALA A 138 4.43 2.24 13.72
C ALA A 138 3.13 2.65 14.41
N MET A 139 1.99 2.19 13.89
CA MET A 139 0.67 2.41 14.49
C MET A 139 0.40 1.48 15.67
N GLN A 140 0.99 0.27 15.70
CA GLN A 140 0.90 -0.63 16.85
C GLN A 140 1.36 0.06 18.13
N ASP A 141 2.52 0.74 18.07
CA ASP A 141 3.07 1.50 19.20
C ASP A 141 2.07 2.58 19.68
N GLU A 142 1.26 3.16 18.81
CA GLU A 142 0.23 4.14 19.17
C GLU A 142 -1.06 3.49 19.72
N ILE A 143 -1.52 2.40 19.10
CA ILE A 143 -2.74 1.67 19.50
C ILE A 143 -2.57 1.03 20.87
N ASP A 144 -1.41 0.44 21.16
CA ASP A 144 -1.12 -0.16 22.47
C ASP A 144 -1.12 0.88 23.60
N ASN A 145 -0.76 2.13 23.30
CA ASN A 145 -0.81 3.25 24.24
C ASN A 145 -2.24 3.77 24.48
N VAL A 146 -3.13 3.70 23.49
CA VAL A 146 -4.55 4.10 23.62
C VAL A 146 -5.39 3.05 24.33
N GLY A 147 -5.09 1.75 24.14
CA GLY A 147 -5.80 0.63 24.80
C GLY A 147 -5.40 0.36 26.25
N LEU A 148 -4.66 1.27 26.90
CA LEU A 148 -4.28 1.24 28.32
C LEU A 148 -5.07 2.24 29.20
N ILE A 149 -6.16 2.82 28.65
CA ILE A 149 -7.16 3.61 29.39
C ILE A 149 -8.41 2.76 29.60
#